data_AF-A0AAW3XMK2-F1
#
_entry.id   AF-A0AAW3XMK2-F1
#
_cell.length_a   1.000
_cell.length_b   1.000
_cell.length_c   1.000
_cell.angle_alpha   90.00
_cell.angle_beta   90.00
_cell.angle_gamma   90.00
#
_symmetry.space_group_name_H-M   'P 1'
#
loop_
_entity.id
_entity.type
_entity.pdbx_description
1 polymer ?
#
loop_
_entity_poly.entity_id
_entity_poly.type
_entity_poly.pdbx_seq_one_letter_code
_entity_poly.pdbx_strand_id
1 'polypeptide(L)'
;MWDEWKNNPGFTEALDELGIDYNNLINPAYASTYDVQNVNNPLFWLNRTLKVYGEAEQGRYQIPVTEVHGNGTNRTTNGGRNNYFLTHTWGVKGENVTLRLGDVPQNVSCYAAVDPNYEGIVGPANELLLNANGDTTYTFSQNALLIVGCQDKTKKMENIDTFVSVDIVNGGTYHPLFIFGMNDRAEWRQQAQATTPSGYHFMFDGRTRFVANQAIAQNSATKNIEQTLRQSLLRTITYDKVDGLDGSSWLHQPSRGLLFVSYQSCCWANSGQGLIGVGGDSSIPETPSWLDWHEYGHQFQMGWSWSDQGEVTVNLYSIAACYTTLGDTDFKNCHSNEGFYGFGWDQQAIGTLLKSGHTWNFAKEDLFRRASFFGEIMTSWPQLYPALSKAYREVNQNDPTLVNSSQKKIDWFTLNASKIAGLNLNQYFQQWNIPLSAEAVAAINALNLPQPNKVEKTFTGSLNGSSPANIEVPAEDKNFNIAFVTNTPEAGPTSLVWVEDVETPLYAQVVDNRNRTFIVKLRGQNSHGDCNIHSVNTAVNCSVGTSAHLRVTYKAEDNPLLPQGSYTGVLHLIARDWHKTDWTANVNVDLSIVK
;
A
#
# COMPACT_ATOMS: atom_id res chain seq x y z
N MET A 1 11.53 -22.57 9.01
CA MET A 1 11.69 -21.13 9.30
C MET A 1 10.76 -20.73 10.44
N TRP A 2 9.45 -20.91 10.31
CA TRP A 2 8.47 -20.45 11.31
C TRP A 2 8.29 -21.32 12.56
N ASP A 3 8.86 -22.53 12.58
CA ASP A 3 8.63 -23.52 13.64
C ASP A 3 9.07 -23.07 15.04
N GLU A 4 10.09 -22.21 15.13
CA GLU A 4 10.54 -21.64 16.40
C GLU A 4 9.50 -20.68 17.01
N TRP A 5 8.66 -20.07 16.17
CA TRP A 5 7.64 -19.09 16.56
C TRP A 5 6.24 -19.68 16.75
N LYS A 6 6.02 -20.95 16.37
CA LYS A 6 4.67 -21.56 16.29
C LYS A 6 3.89 -21.58 17.62
N ASN A 7 4.59 -21.50 18.74
CA ASN A 7 3.99 -21.48 20.08
C ASN A 7 3.99 -20.09 20.72
N ASN A 8 4.52 -19.08 20.03
CA ASN A 8 4.44 -17.69 20.48
C ASN A 8 3.02 -17.17 20.21
N PRO A 9 2.27 -16.72 21.25
CA PRO A 9 0.92 -16.21 21.08
C PRO A 9 0.86 -14.96 20.17
N GLY A 10 1.80 -14.04 20.31
CA GLY A 10 1.88 -12.83 19.46
C GLY A 10 2.09 -13.17 17.99
N PHE A 11 2.93 -14.17 17.68
CA PHE A 11 3.09 -14.65 16.30
C PHE A 11 1.79 -15.23 15.75
N THR A 12 1.06 -15.99 16.58
CA THR A 12 -0.22 -16.59 16.20
C THR A 12 -1.29 -15.53 15.94
N GLU A 13 -1.37 -14.51 16.80
CA GLU A 13 -2.30 -13.39 16.62
C GLU A 13 -1.95 -12.54 15.38
N ALA A 14 -0.67 -12.25 15.14
CA ALA A 14 -0.23 -11.54 13.96
C ALA A 14 -0.57 -12.29 12.66
N LEU A 15 -0.42 -13.63 12.63
CA LEU A 15 -0.84 -14.44 11.48
C LEU A 15 -2.36 -14.39 11.27
N ASP A 16 -3.17 -14.47 12.33
CA ASP A 16 -4.63 -14.34 12.21
C ASP A 16 -5.05 -12.95 11.72
N GLU A 17 -4.43 -11.88 12.24
CA GLU A 17 -4.65 -10.52 11.76
C GLU A 17 -4.27 -10.39 10.27
N LEU A 18 -3.17 -11.02 9.83
CA LEU A 18 -2.81 -11.09 8.41
C LEU A 18 -3.70 -12.03 7.57
N GLY A 19 -4.61 -12.77 8.19
CA GLY A 19 -5.50 -13.72 7.52
C GLY A 19 -4.79 -14.99 7.03
N ILE A 20 -3.73 -15.40 7.73
CA ILE A 20 -2.86 -16.51 7.36
C ILE A 20 -3.03 -17.64 8.37
N ASP A 21 -3.44 -18.82 7.91
CA ASP A 21 -3.41 -20.04 8.72
C ASP A 21 -1.99 -20.61 8.76
N TYR A 22 -1.52 -21.00 9.95
CA TYR A 22 -0.16 -21.52 10.13
C TYR A 22 0.08 -22.81 9.35
N ASN A 23 -0.89 -23.72 9.26
CA ASN A 23 -0.71 -24.96 8.49
C ASN A 23 -0.60 -24.66 7.00
N ASN A 24 -1.32 -23.66 6.49
CA ASN A 24 -1.16 -23.17 5.13
C ASN A 24 0.20 -22.51 4.91
N LEU A 25 0.68 -21.72 5.88
CA LEU A 25 1.99 -21.05 5.84
C LEU A 25 3.15 -22.03 5.66
N ILE A 26 3.11 -23.17 6.36
CA ILE A 26 4.18 -24.20 6.28
C ILE A 26 3.94 -25.23 5.17
N ASN A 27 2.81 -25.20 4.48
CA ASN A 27 2.49 -26.14 3.43
C ASN A 27 3.27 -25.79 2.15
N PRO A 28 4.12 -26.69 1.61
CA PRO A 28 4.88 -26.43 0.39
C PRO A 28 4.02 -26.08 -0.83
N ALA A 29 2.75 -26.54 -0.87
CA ALA A 29 1.82 -26.22 -1.95
C ALA A 29 1.49 -24.72 -2.05
N TYR A 30 1.69 -23.95 -0.98
CA TYR A 30 1.36 -22.52 -0.90
C TYR A 30 2.58 -21.62 -0.72
N ALA A 31 3.79 -22.17 -0.88
CA ALA A 31 5.04 -21.43 -0.63
C ALA A 31 5.18 -20.14 -1.47
N SER A 32 4.68 -20.13 -2.72
CA SER A 32 4.70 -18.93 -3.57
C SER A 32 3.78 -17.82 -3.10
N THR A 33 2.67 -18.16 -2.43
CA THR A 33 1.75 -17.18 -1.82
C THR A 33 2.37 -16.52 -0.60
N TYR A 34 3.17 -17.27 0.16
CA TYR A 34 3.80 -16.84 1.41
C TYR A 34 5.29 -16.55 1.25
N ASP A 35 5.67 -15.96 0.11
CA ASP A 35 7.06 -15.65 -0.21
C ASP A 35 7.64 -14.57 0.72
N VAL A 36 8.56 -15.00 1.59
CA VAL A 36 9.29 -14.16 2.55
C VAL A 36 10.42 -13.34 1.92
N GLN A 37 10.68 -13.49 0.63
CA GLN A 37 11.61 -12.65 -0.14
C GLN A 37 10.90 -11.51 -0.85
N ASN A 38 9.58 -11.62 -1.03
CA ASN A 38 8.78 -10.57 -1.65
C ASN A 38 8.56 -9.41 -0.66
N VAL A 39 9.23 -8.29 -0.90
CA VAL A 39 9.16 -7.06 -0.10
C VAL A 39 7.77 -6.42 -0.03
N ASN A 40 6.87 -6.77 -0.96
CA ASN A 40 5.47 -6.35 -0.94
C ASN A 40 4.53 -7.38 -0.26
N ASN A 41 5.08 -8.46 0.31
CA ASN A 41 4.38 -9.40 1.18
C ASN A 41 4.62 -9.00 2.65
N PRO A 42 3.57 -8.90 3.50
CA PRO A 42 3.75 -8.58 4.92
C PRO A 42 4.63 -9.59 5.67
N LEU A 43 4.71 -10.84 5.22
CA LEU A 43 5.57 -11.86 5.83
C LEU A 43 7.07 -11.57 5.70
N PHE A 44 7.50 -10.83 4.66
CA PHE A 44 8.88 -10.35 4.57
C PHE A 44 9.22 -9.49 5.79
N TRP A 45 8.33 -8.54 6.12
CA TRP A 45 8.52 -7.60 7.22
C TRP A 45 8.37 -8.27 8.58
N LEU A 46 7.39 -9.17 8.73
CA LEU A 46 7.24 -9.97 9.95
C LEU A 46 8.48 -10.84 10.22
N ASN A 47 8.98 -11.57 9.21
CA ASN A 47 10.20 -12.38 9.34
C ASN A 47 11.42 -11.52 9.73
N ARG A 48 11.55 -10.34 9.11
CA ARG A 48 12.60 -9.38 9.46
C ARG A 48 12.49 -8.94 10.92
N THR A 49 11.30 -8.58 11.39
CA THR A 49 11.03 -8.20 12.78
C THR A 49 11.41 -9.30 13.77
N LEU A 50 10.96 -10.53 13.52
CA LEU A 50 11.26 -11.67 14.38
C LEU A 50 12.77 -11.94 14.48
N LYS A 51 13.50 -11.78 13.37
CA LYS A 51 14.97 -11.87 13.39
C LYS A 51 15.62 -10.76 14.22
N VAL A 52 15.14 -9.52 14.10
CA VAL A 52 15.69 -8.40 14.87
C VAL A 52 15.54 -8.63 16.36
N TYR A 53 14.34 -9.04 16.78
CA TYR A 53 13.94 -8.99 18.18
C TYR A 53 13.91 -10.36 18.87
N GLY A 54 14.22 -11.45 18.18
CA GLY A 54 14.03 -12.80 18.71
C GLY A 54 14.80 -13.14 20.00
N GLU A 55 15.89 -12.42 20.27
CA GLU A 55 16.66 -12.51 21.52
C GLU A 55 16.73 -11.16 22.28
N ALA A 56 15.82 -10.22 21.98
CA ALA A 56 15.87 -8.86 22.50
C ALA A 56 15.69 -8.78 24.02
N GLU A 57 14.94 -9.71 24.61
CA GLU A 57 14.79 -9.86 26.06
C GLU A 57 16.11 -10.24 26.77
N GLN A 58 17.07 -10.81 26.05
CA GLN A 58 18.43 -11.04 26.55
C GLN A 58 19.40 -9.88 26.20
N GLY A 59 18.87 -8.76 25.70
CA GLY A 59 19.66 -7.61 25.25
C GLY A 59 20.40 -7.83 23.93
N ARG A 60 20.04 -8.86 23.14
CA ARG A 60 20.70 -9.18 21.87
C ARG A 60 19.79 -8.87 20.69
N TYR A 61 20.33 -8.18 19.69
CA TYR A 61 19.57 -7.74 18.53
C TYR A 61 20.30 -8.10 17.25
N GLN A 62 19.56 -8.55 16.24
CA GLN A 62 20.08 -8.68 14.87
C GLN A 62 19.64 -7.46 14.07
N ILE A 63 20.49 -6.44 13.98
CA ILE A 63 20.12 -5.19 13.32
C ILE A 63 20.32 -5.32 11.81
N PRO A 64 19.25 -5.20 11.00
CA PRO A 64 19.38 -5.29 9.55
C PRO A 64 20.04 -4.02 9.03
N VAL A 65 20.94 -4.19 8.07
CA VAL A 65 21.54 -3.10 7.32
C VAL A 65 20.49 -2.47 6.43
N THR A 66 20.39 -1.15 6.52
CA THR A 66 19.44 -0.31 5.77
C THR A 66 20.20 0.72 4.94
N GLU A 67 19.50 1.53 4.14
CA GLU A 67 20.13 2.63 3.41
C GLU A 67 20.27 3.89 4.27
N VAL A 68 21.27 4.72 3.97
CA VAL A 68 21.36 6.09 4.52
C VAL A 68 20.12 6.89 4.09
N HIS A 69 19.50 7.63 5.02
CA HIS A 69 18.25 8.36 4.78
C HIS A 69 18.29 9.24 3.51
N GLY A 70 19.38 9.99 3.28
CA GLY A 70 19.53 10.84 2.10
C GLY A 70 19.75 10.07 0.80
N ASN A 71 20.36 8.89 0.84
CA ASN A 71 20.42 7.99 -0.31
C ASN A 71 19.01 7.48 -0.66
N GLY A 72 18.22 7.13 0.36
CA GLY A 72 16.82 6.74 0.19
C GLY A 72 15.97 7.82 -0.46
N THR A 73 16.06 9.07 0.02
CA THR A 73 15.38 10.23 -0.61
C THR A 73 15.72 10.36 -2.08
N ASN A 74 17.02 10.36 -2.42
CA ASN A 74 17.46 10.55 -3.80
C ASN A 74 17.05 9.40 -4.73
N ARG A 75 17.06 8.16 -4.21
CA ARG A 75 16.74 6.95 -4.97
C ARG A 75 15.24 6.80 -5.23
N THR A 76 14.44 6.98 -4.18
CA THR A 76 12.99 6.79 -4.25
C THR A 76 12.26 8.01 -4.79
N THR A 77 12.85 9.20 -4.62
CA THR A 77 12.22 10.53 -4.79
C THR A 77 11.20 10.88 -3.71
N ASN A 78 11.14 10.07 -2.64
CA ASN A 78 10.18 10.18 -1.54
C ASN A 78 10.85 10.78 -0.28
N GLY A 79 10.08 10.94 0.79
CA GLY A 79 10.61 11.34 2.10
C GLY A 79 11.69 10.37 2.62
N GLY A 80 12.80 10.91 3.10
CA GLY A 80 13.89 10.12 3.66
C GLY A 80 13.55 9.59 5.04
N ARG A 81 14.05 8.41 5.41
CA ARG A 81 13.73 7.73 6.68
C ARG A 81 14.98 7.42 7.48
N ASN A 82 14.92 7.57 8.80
CA ASN A 82 16.03 7.16 9.67
C ASN A 82 16.09 5.62 9.78
N ASN A 83 17.19 5.08 10.29
CA ASN A 83 17.50 3.65 10.27
C ASN A 83 17.61 2.99 11.65
N TYR A 84 17.05 3.63 12.68
CA TYR A 84 17.30 3.24 14.06
C TYR A 84 16.18 2.39 14.63
N PHE A 85 16.51 1.20 15.09
CA PHE A 85 15.63 0.24 15.74
C PHE A 85 15.56 0.49 17.25
N LEU A 86 14.39 0.21 17.82
CA LEU A 86 14.15 0.30 19.27
C LEU A 86 14.96 -0.76 20.02
N THR A 87 15.40 -0.44 21.23
CA THR A 87 15.94 -1.40 22.19
C THR A 87 15.14 -1.33 23.49
N HIS A 88 15.22 -2.36 24.32
CA HIS A 88 14.65 -2.36 25.68
C HIS A 88 15.45 -1.51 26.68
N THR A 89 16.38 -0.66 26.24
CA THR A 89 17.29 0.05 27.16
C THR A 89 16.94 1.52 27.27
N TRP A 90 16.42 1.89 28.44
CA TRP A 90 16.25 3.28 28.87
C TRP A 90 17.46 3.72 29.68
N GLY A 91 18.13 4.79 29.26
CA GLY A 91 19.24 5.37 30.02
C GLY A 91 18.85 6.68 30.69
N VAL A 92 19.44 6.96 31.85
CA VAL A 92 19.35 8.28 32.48
C VAL A 92 20.57 9.14 32.14
N LYS A 93 20.41 10.46 32.14
CA LYS A 93 21.50 11.40 31.83
C LYS A 93 22.76 11.11 32.67
N GLY A 94 23.89 10.95 31.98
CA GLY A 94 25.20 10.65 32.57
C GLY A 94 25.47 9.17 32.81
N GLU A 95 24.47 8.31 32.62
CA GLU A 95 24.65 6.85 32.69
C GLU A 95 25.44 6.34 31.49
N ASN A 96 26.21 5.28 31.71
CA ASN A 96 26.95 4.56 30.67
C ASN A 96 26.28 3.22 30.38
N VAL A 97 26.10 2.93 29.10
CA VAL A 97 25.74 1.61 28.59
C VAL A 97 26.87 1.10 27.71
N THR A 98 27.19 -0.18 27.82
CA THR A 98 28.17 -0.82 26.94
C THR A 98 27.43 -1.66 25.90
N LEU A 99 27.73 -1.41 24.63
CA LEU A 99 27.26 -2.19 23.49
C LEU A 99 28.41 -3.01 22.92
N ARG A 100 28.16 -4.25 22.53
CA ARG A 100 29.08 -5.10 21.79
C ARG A 100 28.57 -5.28 20.37
N LEU A 101 29.38 -4.93 19.39
CA LEU A 101 29.06 -5.11 17.97
C LEU A 101 29.78 -6.34 17.42
N GLY A 102 29.05 -7.16 16.66
CA GLY A 102 29.63 -8.29 15.93
C GLY A 102 30.38 -7.87 14.66
N ASP A 103 30.53 -8.83 13.75
CA ASP A 103 31.13 -8.60 12.44
C ASP A 103 30.31 -7.59 11.62
N VAL A 104 30.99 -6.61 11.02
CA VAL A 104 30.37 -5.57 10.19
C VAL A 104 30.84 -5.73 8.75
N PRO A 105 29.94 -5.89 7.76
CA PRO A 105 30.31 -5.97 6.36
C PRO A 105 31.05 -4.72 5.86
N GLN A 106 31.81 -4.87 4.78
CA GLN A 106 32.45 -3.74 4.11
C GLN A 106 31.39 -2.71 3.70
N ASN A 107 31.72 -1.42 3.83
CA ASN A 107 30.84 -0.28 3.53
C ASN A 107 29.62 -0.13 4.46
N VAL A 108 29.53 -0.90 5.55
CA VAL A 108 28.50 -0.72 6.58
C VAL A 108 29.05 0.06 7.76
N SER A 109 28.21 0.86 8.42
CA SER A 109 28.54 1.44 9.73
C SER A 109 27.32 1.41 10.64
N CYS A 110 27.56 1.05 11.89
CA CYS A 110 26.54 0.92 12.91
C CYS A 110 26.71 1.97 13.99
N TYR A 111 25.60 2.48 14.49
CA TYR A 111 25.54 3.61 15.40
C TYR A 111 24.59 3.31 16.55
N ALA A 112 24.93 3.82 17.74
CA ALA A 112 24.00 4.00 18.84
C ALA A 112 23.58 5.48 18.89
N ALA A 113 22.31 5.74 19.19
CA ALA A 113 21.76 7.07 19.31
C ALA A 113 20.59 7.08 20.31
N VAL A 114 19.96 8.24 20.46
CA VAL A 114 18.73 8.40 21.26
C VAL A 114 17.70 9.22 20.48
N ASP A 115 16.41 8.93 20.70
CA ASP A 115 15.35 9.86 20.30
C ASP A 115 15.20 10.94 21.38
N PRO A 116 15.42 12.23 21.08
CA PRO A 116 15.56 13.24 22.12
C PRO A 116 14.23 13.86 22.59
N ASN A 117 13.12 13.64 21.88
CA ASN A 117 11.79 14.16 22.19
C ASN A 117 10.70 13.20 21.69
N TYR A 118 9.65 12.98 22.50
CA TYR A 118 8.55 12.05 22.21
C TYR A 118 7.18 12.75 22.01
N GLU A 119 7.06 14.04 22.34
CA GLU A 119 5.83 14.83 22.14
C GLU A 119 5.80 15.45 20.74
N GLY A 120 6.84 16.23 20.41
CA GLY A 120 7.10 16.72 19.07
C GLY A 120 8.31 15.98 18.52
N ILE A 121 8.11 14.71 18.15
CA ILE A 121 9.19 13.81 17.71
C ILE A 121 10.12 14.51 16.70
N VAL A 122 11.42 14.28 16.87
CA VAL A 122 12.46 14.79 15.98
C VAL A 122 13.41 13.65 15.62
N GLY A 123 14.37 13.92 14.73
CA GLY A 123 15.40 12.97 14.38
C GLY A 123 16.24 12.47 15.56
N PRO A 124 16.88 11.30 15.41
CA PRO A 124 17.86 10.80 16.36
C PRO A 124 18.95 11.83 16.67
N ALA A 125 19.40 11.84 17.92
CA ALA A 125 20.46 12.73 18.40
C ALA A 125 21.59 11.95 19.06
N ASN A 126 22.74 12.61 19.20
CA ASN A 126 23.92 12.07 19.89
C ASN A 126 24.38 10.72 19.31
N GLU A 127 24.48 10.64 17.98
CA GLU A 127 24.95 9.44 17.30
C GLU A 127 26.41 9.13 17.68
N LEU A 128 26.68 7.88 18.03
CA LEU A 128 28.00 7.35 18.33
C LEU A 128 28.28 6.16 17.42
N LEU A 129 29.39 6.22 16.67
CA LEU A 129 29.87 5.10 15.86
C LEU A 129 30.29 3.94 16.78
N LEU A 130 29.80 2.74 16.49
CA LEU A 130 30.14 1.52 17.22
C LEU A 130 31.39 0.84 16.64
N ASN A 131 32.24 0.31 17.52
CA ASN A 131 33.45 -0.42 17.14
C ASN A 131 33.10 -1.85 16.68
N ALA A 132 33.38 -2.18 15.42
CA ALA A 132 33.21 -3.54 14.91
C ALA A 132 34.03 -4.56 15.72
N ASN A 133 33.44 -5.73 16.00
CA ASN A 133 34.05 -6.80 16.79
C ASN A 133 34.59 -6.35 18.15
N GLY A 134 33.89 -5.43 18.80
CA GLY A 134 34.35 -4.84 20.05
C GLY A 134 33.24 -4.17 20.86
N ASP A 135 33.63 -3.79 22.07
CA ASP A 135 32.77 -3.08 23.00
C ASP A 135 32.89 -1.57 22.78
N THR A 136 31.76 -0.87 22.89
CA THR A 136 31.66 0.59 22.82
C THR A 136 30.81 1.08 23.98
N THR A 137 31.33 2.04 24.74
CA THR A 137 30.56 2.68 25.82
C THR A 137 29.84 3.90 25.29
N TYR A 138 28.51 3.90 25.40
CA TYR A 138 27.63 5.03 25.11
C TYR A 138 27.26 5.75 26.41
N THR A 139 27.48 7.06 26.48
CA THR A 139 27.08 7.89 27.62
C THR A 139 25.84 8.70 27.27
N PHE A 140 24.77 8.54 28.05
CA PHE A 140 23.52 9.25 27.80
C PHE A 140 23.65 10.74 28.09
N SER A 141 23.37 11.58 27.09
CA SER A 141 23.32 13.04 27.24
C SER A 141 22.02 13.53 27.91
N GLN A 142 20.99 12.68 27.91
CA GLN A 142 19.65 12.93 28.43
C GLN A 142 18.95 11.62 28.79
N ASN A 143 17.82 11.70 29.49
CA ASN A 143 16.96 10.53 29.68
C ASN A 143 16.28 10.19 28.35
N ALA A 144 16.52 8.98 27.83
CA ALA A 144 15.96 8.56 26.55
C ALA A 144 16.07 7.04 26.35
N LEU A 145 15.30 6.53 25.40
CA LEU A 145 15.44 5.18 24.87
C LEU A 145 16.68 5.11 23.97
N LEU A 146 17.53 4.11 24.20
CA LEU A 146 18.63 3.77 23.31
C LEU A 146 18.08 3.18 22.02
N ILE A 147 18.58 3.65 20.90
CA ILE A 147 18.23 3.13 19.58
C ILE A 147 19.51 2.83 18.80
N VAL A 148 19.45 1.80 17.95
CA VAL A 148 20.62 1.30 17.23
C VAL A 148 20.32 1.11 15.75
N GLY A 149 21.26 1.44 14.87
CA GLY A 149 21.03 1.37 13.43
C GLY A 149 22.30 1.06 12.67
N CYS A 150 22.20 0.20 11.66
CA CYS A 150 23.28 -0.08 10.72
C CYS A 150 22.88 0.42 9.33
N GLN A 151 23.78 1.18 8.70
CA GLN A 151 23.55 1.77 7.39
C GLN A 151 24.63 1.38 6.39
N ASP A 152 24.18 1.05 5.19
CA ASP A 152 25.00 0.84 4.01
C ASP A 152 25.38 2.18 3.39
N LYS A 153 26.69 2.46 3.32
CA LYS A 153 27.23 3.70 2.76
C LYS A 153 27.20 3.74 1.24
N THR A 154 26.93 2.62 0.58
CA THR A 154 26.81 2.54 -0.87
C THR A 154 25.48 3.14 -1.34
N LYS A 155 25.47 3.73 -2.55
CA LYS A 155 24.24 4.26 -3.15
C LYS A 155 23.27 3.17 -3.62
N LYS A 156 23.77 1.95 -3.82
CA LYS A 156 23.02 0.81 -4.39
C LYS A 156 22.57 -0.21 -3.34
N MET A 157 22.87 0.03 -2.07
CA MET A 157 22.45 -0.82 -0.94
C MET A 157 22.95 -2.27 -1.09
N GLU A 158 24.24 -2.43 -1.39
CA GLU A 158 24.91 -3.72 -1.63
C GLU A 158 24.78 -4.72 -0.47
N ASN A 159 24.60 -4.23 0.75
CA ASN A 159 24.49 -5.01 1.98
C ASN A 159 23.07 -5.01 2.56
N ILE A 160 22.06 -4.53 1.83
CA ILE A 160 20.69 -4.40 2.35
C ILE A 160 20.18 -5.73 2.91
N ASP A 161 19.49 -5.66 4.05
CA ASP A 161 18.93 -6.82 4.75
C ASP A 161 19.97 -7.87 5.23
N THR A 162 21.27 -7.57 5.14
CA THR A 162 22.31 -8.28 5.91
C THR A 162 22.17 -7.91 7.39
N PHE A 163 22.33 -8.85 8.30
CA PHE A 163 22.16 -8.63 9.73
C PHE A 163 23.50 -8.46 10.45
N VAL A 164 23.56 -7.51 11.38
CA VAL A 164 24.71 -7.27 12.27
C VAL A 164 24.25 -7.45 13.71
N SER A 165 24.95 -8.30 14.47
CA SER A 165 24.66 -8.54 15.89
C SER A 165 25.05 -7.32 16.72
N VAL A 166 24.13 -6.87 17.56
CA VAL A 166 24.35 -5.82 18.56
C VAL A 166 23.86 -6.32 19.91
N ASP A 167 24.75 -6.41 20.89
CA ASP A 167 24.40 -6.83 22.25
C ASP A 167 24.53 -5.65 23.21
N ILE A 168 23.55 -5.46 24.08
CA ILE A 168 23.62 -4.53 25.21
C ILE A 168 24.14 -5.33 26.40
N VAL A 169 25.43 -5.19 26.70
CA VAL A 169 26.11 -6.07 27.65
C VAL A 169 25.99 -5.61 29.10
N ASN A 170 25.82 -4.30 29.33
CA ASN A 170 25.70 -3.72 30.67
C ASN A 170 25.14 -2.28 30.64
N GLY A 171 24.48 -1.89 31.73
CA GLY A 171 23.96 -0.54 31.96
C GLY A 171 22.53 -0.35 31.47
N GLY A 172 21.91 0.76 31.88
CA GLY A 172 20.55 1.11 31.52
C GLY A 172 19.50 0.33 32.31
N THR A 173 18.26 0.80 32.20
CA THR A 173 17.08 0.20 32.81
C THR A 173 16.19 -0.41 31.73
N TYR A 174 15.60 -1.57 32.02
CA TYR A 174 14.67 -2.22 31.10
C TYR A 174 13.45 -1.33 30.80
N HIS A 175 13.09 -1.24 29.53
CA HIS A 175 11.90 -0.59 29.02
C HIS A 175 11.07 -1.58 28.20
N PRO A 176 9.76 -1.76 28.49
CA PRO A 176 8.92 -2.65 27.69
C PRO A 176 8.73 -2.09 26.28
N LEU A 177 8.69 -2.99 25.29
CA LEU A 177 8.32 -2.69 23.91
C LEU A 177 7.15 -3.61 23.52
N PHE A 178 6.30 -3.12 22.63
CA PHE A 178 5.28 -3.95 21.98
C PHE A 178 5.65 -4.19 20.51
N ILE A 179 6.04 -5.41 20.17
CA ILE A 179 6.54 -5.76 18.84
C ILE A 179 5.53 -6.67 18.14
N PHE A 180 5.01 -6.23 16.98
CA PHE A 180 4.04 -7.00 16.19
C PHE A 180 4.60 -8.38 15.82
N GLY A 181 3.87 -9.43 16.20
CA GLY A 181 4.27 -10.82 16.00
C GLY A 181 5.17 -11.41 17.09
N MET A 182 5.59 -10.62 18.09
CA MET A 182 6.25 -11.14 19.28
C MET A 182 5.39 -11.04 20.54
N ASN A 183 4.67 -9.93 20.67
CA ASN A 183 3.77 -9.69 21.79
C ASN A 183 2.32 -9.95 21.40
N ASP A 184 1.51 -10.38 22.37
CA ASP A 184 0.07 -10.61 22.19
C ASP A 184 -0.79 -9.51 22.82
N ARG A 185 -2.10 -9.52 22.53
CA ARG A 185 -3.05 -8.54 23.09
C ARG A 185 -3.18 -8.61 24.61
N ALA A 186 -2.91 -9.75 25.24
CA ALA A 186 -2.95 -9.86 26.69
C ALA A 186 -1.75 -9.14 27.32
N GLU A 187 -0.58 -9.26 26.72
CA GLU A 187 0.62 -8.51 27.06
C GLU A 187 0.41 -7.01 26.80
N TRP A 188 -0.19 -6.61 25.68
CA TRP A 188 -0.54 -5.19 25.44
C TRP A 188 -1.37 -4.62 26.59
N ARG A 189 -2.43 -5.32 27.00
CA ARG A 189 -3.30 -4.86 28.09
C ARG A 189 -2.52 -4.65 29.39
N GLN A 190 -1.55 -5.50 29.69
CA GLN A 190 -0.69 -5.37 30.87
C GLN A 190 0.30 -4.21 30.70
N GLN A 191 1.02 -4.16 29.59
CA GLN A 191 2.01 -3.14 29.28
C GLN A 191 1.38 -1.74 29.29
N ALA A 192 0.27 -1.54 28.58
CA ALA A 192 -0.43 -0.27 28.48
C ALA A 192 -0.91 0.30 29.84
N GLN A 193 -1.14 -0.58 30.83
CA GLN A 193 -1.51 -0.18 32.18
C GLN A 193 -0.29 0.11 33.08
N ALA A 194 0.85 -0.50 32.79
CA ALA A 194 2.07 -0.37 33.58
C ALA A 194 2.69 1.02 33.44
N THR A 195 3.27 1.54 34.53
CA THR A 195 4.14 2.72 34.48
C THR A 195 5.49 2.33 33.89
N THR A 196 5.94 3.07 32.88
CA THR A 196 7.27 2.87 32.28
C THR A 196 8.27 3.88 32.83
N PRO A 197 9.59 3.60 32.75
CA PRO A 197 10.63 4.57 33.16
C PRO A 197 10.57 5.90 32.41
N SER A 198 10.03 5.88 31.18
CA SER A 198 9.93 7.07 30.32
C SER A 198 8.62 7.84 30.47
N GLY A 199 7.55 7.19 30.96
CA GLY A 199 6.18 7.69 30.86
C GLY A 199 5.57 7.53 29.45
N TYR A 200 6.26 6.82 28.55
CA TYR A 200 5.83 6.49 27.20
C TYR A 200 5.86 4.97 26.95
N HIS A 201 5.09 4.56 25.96
CA HIS A 201 4.98 3.20 25.44
C HIS A 201 5.40 3.20 23.98
N PHE A 202 6.27 2.26 23.61
CA PHE A 202 6.80 2.16 22.25
C PHE A 202 6.31 0.89 21.58
N MET A 203 5.94 1.00 20.32
CA MET A 203 5.50 -0.14 19.50
C MET A 203 6.29 -0.21 18.20
N PHE A 204 6.31 -1.38 17.56
CA PHE A 204 6.95 -1.58 16.26
C PHE A 204 6.19 -2.59 15.40
N ASP A 205 5.90 -2.24 14.14
CA ASP A 205 5.19 -3.11 13.17
C ASP A 205 6.10 -3.77 12.11
N GLY A 206 7.42 -3.55 12.21
CA GLY A 206 8.41 -3.98 11.21
C GLY A 206 8.91 -2.87 10.28
N ARG A 207 8.18 -1.77 10.18
CA ARG A 207 8.50 -0.60 9.33
C ARG A 207 8.36 0.74 10.05
N THR A 208 7.55 0.79 11.10
CA THR A 208 7.16 1.98 11.82
C THR A 208 7.39 1.80 13.30
N ARG A 209 8.09 2.74 13.90
CA ARG A 209 8.19 2.91 15.35
C ARG A 209 7.05 3.83 15.78
N PHE A 210 6.41 3.52 16.90
CA PHE A 210 5.34 4.34 17.45
C PHE A 210 5.69 4.76 18.86
N VAL A 211 5.18 5.91 19.27
CA VAL A 211 5.23 6.35 20.66
C VAL A 211 3.86 6.86 21.12
N ALA A 212 3.40 6.39 22.27
CA ALA A 212 2.20 6.86 22.96
C ALA A 212 2.56 7.21 24.41
N ASN A 213 2.05 8.33 24.94
CA ASN A 213 2.26 8.63 26.36
C ASN A 213 1.41 7.70 27.24
N GLN A 214 1.71 7.64 28.55
CA GLN A 214 1.04 6.76 29.50
C GLN A 214 -0.49 6.86 29.45
N ALA A 215 -1.04 8.07 29.34
CA ALA A 215 -2.49 8.29 29.35
C ALA A 215 -3.15 7.70 28.09
N ILE A 216 -2.57 7.95 26.92
CA ILE A 216 -3.04 7.40 25.64
C ILE A 216 -2.95 5.87 25.66
N ALA A 217 -1.83 5.31 26.14
CA ALA A 217 -1.66 3.87 26.26
C ALA A 217 -2.72 3.25 27.18
N GLN A 218 -2.94 3.80 28.38
CA GLN A 218 -3.94 3.31 29.33
C GLN A 218 -5.36 3.33 28.74
N ASN A 219 -5.73 4.41 28.04
CA ASN A 219 -7.02 4.51 27.34
C ASN A 219 -7.16 3.50 26.18
N SER A 220 -6.04 2.94 25.72
CA SER A 220 -5.96 1.97 24.63
C SER A 220 -5.77 0.54 25.11
N ALA A 221 -5.74 0.27 26.42
CA ALA A 221 -5.40 -1.03 26.99
C ALA A 221 -6.37 -2.16 26.62
N THR A 222 -7.58 -1.84 26.15
CA THR A 222 -8.57 -2.82 25.68
C THR A 222 -8.77 -2.82 24.17
N LYS A 223 -8.04 -1.96 23.44
CA LYS A 223 -8.08 -1.88 21.98
C LYS A 223 -7.29 -3.03 21.37
N ASN A 224 -7.68 -3.46 20.18
CA ASN A 224 -6.95 -4.42 19.35
C ASN A 224 -5.71 -3.74 18.72
N ILE A 225 -4.63 -3.65 19.48
CA ILE A 225 -3.39 -3.03 18.99
C ILE A 225 -2.76 -3.80 17.81
N GLU A 226 -2.95 -5.12 17.75
CA GLU A 226 -2.50 -5.96 16.65
C GLU A 226 -3.15 -5.52 15.32
N GLN A 227 -4.44 -5.18 15.35
CA GLN A 227 -5.14 -4.62 14.19
C GLN A 227 -4.53 -3.27 13.77
N THR A 228 -4.25 -2.37 14.72
CA THR A 228 -3.62 -1.07 14.43
C THR A 228 -2.27 -1.26 13.72
N LEU A 229 -1.41 -2.13 14.26
CA LEU A 229 -0.07 -2.37 13.70
C LEU A 229 -0.13 -3.07 12.35
N ARG A 230 -1.02 -4.06 12.18
CA ARG A 230 -1.31 -4.66 10.87
C ARG A 230 -1.69 -3.59 9.85
N GLN A 231 -2.64 -2.72 10.17
CA GLN A 231 -3.14 -1.74 9.22
C GLN A 231 -2.09 -0.68 8.87
N SER A 232 -1.22 -0.30 9.81
CA SER A 232 -0.03 0.50 9.50
C SER A 232 0.92 -0.24 8.53
N LEU A 233 1.28 -1.48 8.83
CA LEU A 233 2.17 -2.28 7.99
C LEU A 233 1.62 -2.41 6.57
N LEU A 234 0.35 -2.84 6.42
CA LEU A 234 -0.29 -3.04 5.11
C LEU A 234 -0.45 -1.72 4.35
N ARG A 235 -0.70 -0.60 5.03
CA ARG A 235 -0.74 0.74 4.40
C ARG A 235 0.61 1.10 3.79
N THR A 236 1.71 0.95 4.52
CA THR A 236 3.04 1.27 3.97
C THR A 236 3.43 0.37 2.80
N ILE A 237 3.01 -0.89 2.80
CA ILE A 237 3.18 -1.82 1.66
C ILE A 237 2.29 -1.40 0.47
N THR A 238 1.06 -0.95 0.75
CA THR A 238 0.16 -0.41 -0.29
C THR A 238 0.81 0.78 -0.97
N TYR A 239 1.44 1.68 -0.21
CA TYR A 239 2.08 2.87 -0.77
C TYR A 239 3.34 2.53 -1.58
N ASP A 240 4.14 1.56 -1.13
CA ASP A 240 5.23 1.01 -1.94
C ASP A 240 4.72 0.47 -3.28
N LYS A 241 3.58 -0.24 -3.28
CA LYS A 241 2.96 -0.74 -4.52
C LYS A 241 2.53 0.39 -5.45
N VAL A 242 1.86 1.43 -4.93
CA VAL A 242 1.47 2.63 -5.71
C VAL A 242 2.68 3.28 -6.36
N ASP A 243 3.81 3.33 -5.65
CA ASP A 243 5.06 3.87 -6.18
C ASP A 243 5.84 2.87 -7.04
N GLY A 244 5.38 1.64 -7.20
CA GLY A 244 6.09 0.60 -7.95
C GLY A 244 7.44 0.21 -7.32
N LEU A 245 7.52 0.26 -5.99
CA LEU A 245 8.65 -0.25 -5.22
C LEU A 245 8.44 -1.75 -4.94
N ASP A 246 8.76 -2.59 -5.92
CA ASP A 246 8.52 -4.04 -5.92
C ASP A 246 9.80 -4.88 -5.74
N GLY A 247 10.96 -4.24 -5.61
CA GLY A 247 12.24 -4.90 -5.46
C GLY A 247 12.85 -5.44 -6.77
N SER A 248 12.31 -5.09 -7.95
CA SER A 248 12.82 -5.58 -9.23
C SER A 248 14.25 -5.13 -9.56
N SER A 249 14.71 -4.04 -8.95
CA SER A 249 16.07 -3.51 -9.04
C SER A 249 16.41 -2.72 -7.80
N TRP A 250 17.68 -2.40 -7.57
CA TRP A 250 18.10 -1.53 -6.45
C TRP A 250 17.34 -0.18 -6.45
N LEU A 251 16.99 0.37 -7.62
CA LEU A 251 16.23 1.61 -7.76
C LEU A 251 14.75 1.45 -7.39
N HIS A 252 14.21 0.23 -7.46
CA HIS A 252 12.80 -0.08 -7.22
C HIS A 252 12.57 -0.90 -5.95
N GLN A 253 13.56 -0.95 -5.06
CA GLN A 253 13.41 -1.52 -3.73
C GLN A 253 12.64 -0.57 -2.79
N PRO A 254 11.68 -1.04 -1.98
CA PRO A 254 11.16 -0.30 -0.85
C PRO A 254 12.26 0.25 0.05
N SER A 255 12.03 1.40 0.67
CA SER A 255 12.98 1.89 1.67
C SER A 255 13.02 0.95 2.87
N ARG A 256 14.24 0.64 3.34
CA ARG A 256 14.47 -0.12 4.58
C ARG A 256 14.57 0.77 5.82
N GLY A 257 14.60 2.10 5.62
CA GLY A 257 14.48 3.06 6.70
C GLY A 257 13.09 3.02 7.32
N LEU A 258 13.01 3.43 8.58
CA LEU A 258 11.84 3.33 9.43
C LEU A 258 11.10 4.67 9.51
N LEU A 259 9.78 4.57 9.62
CA LEU A 259 8.93 5.68 10.04
C LEU A 259 8.95 5.81 11.56
N PHE A 260 8.72 7.02 12.08
CA PHE A 260 8.49 7.26 13.50
C PHE A 260 7.21 8.07 13.66
N VAL A 261 6.24 7.48 14.36
CA VAL A 261 4.87 7.98 14.49
C VAL A 261 4.59 8.35 15.94
N SER A 262 4.09 9.57 16.13
CA SER A 262 3.65 10.11 17.42
C SER A 262 2.13 10.11 17.50
N TYR A 263 1.59 9.57 18.60
CA TYR A 263 0.17 9.69 18.96
C TYR A 263 -0.12 10.90 19.86
N GLN A 264 0.90 11.64 20.26
CA GLN A 264 0.77 12.79 21.16
C GLN A 264 0.31 14.05 20.43
N SER A 265 0.71 14.20 19.17
CA SER A 265 0.43 15.39 18.37
C SER A 265 -0.14 15.02 17.02
N CYS A 266 -0.95 15.93 16.47
CA CYS A 266 -1.53 15.83 15.15
C CYS A 266 -1.66 17.25 14.57
N CYS A 267 -1.72 17.45 13.27
CA CYS A 267 -1.51 16.48 12.20
C CYS A 267 -0.44 17.04 11.30
N TRP A 268 0.61 16.27 11.10
CA TRP A 268 1.76 16.73 10.36
C TRP A 268 2.65 15.56 9.95
N ALA A 269 3.37 15.76 8.86
CA ALA A 269 4.45 14.88 8.43
C ALA A 269 5.68 15.71 8.07
N ASN A 270 6.86 15.20 8.42
CA ASN A 270 8.12 15.78 7.99
C ASN A 270 8.79 14.84 7.00
N SER A 271 8.92 15.28 5.74
CA SER A 271 9.55 14.50 4.67
C SER A 271 11.03 14.17 4.92
N GLY A 272 11.66 14.79 5.94
CA GLY A 272 12.94 14.38 6.51
C GLY A 272 12.78 13.42 7.69
N GLN A 273 13.52 12.31 7.63
CA GLN A 273 13.68 11.30 8.69
C GLN A 273 12.44 10.44 9.03
N GLY A 274 11.35 10.55 8.27
CA GLY A 274 10.19 9.65 8.40
C GLY A 274 9.28 9.96 9.58
N LEU A 275 9.20 11.23 10.00
CA LEU A 275 8.47 11.65 11.19
C LEU A 275 7.01 12.00 10.85
N ILE A 276 6.07 11.51 11.66
CA ILE A 276 4.63 11.67 11.44
C ILE A 276 3.91 11.87 12.79
N GLY A 277 3.02 12.85 12.88
CA GLY A 277 2.09 13.03 14.00
C GLY A 277 0.66 12.68 13.57
N VAL A 278 0.07 11.66 14.19
CA VAL A 278 -1.30 11.16 13.90
C VAL A 278 -2.16 11.10 15.17
N GLY A 279 -1.79 11.84 16.21
CA GLY A 279 -2.51 11.91 17.47
C GLY A 279 -3.84 12.67 17.40
N GLY A 280 -4.19 13.35 18.49
CA GLY A 280 -5.42 14.16 18.59
C GLY A 280 -6.58 13.44 19.27
N ASP A 281 -6.58 12.11 19.25
CA ASP A 281 -7.46 11.27 20.05
C ASP A 281 -6.87 10.95 21.42
N SER A 282 -7.76 10.68 22.40
CA SER A 282 -7.35 10.26 23.74
C SER A 282 -6.87 8.80 23.82
N SER A 283 -6.98 8.03 22.72
CA SER A 283 -6.58 6.63 22.60
C SER A 283 -6.06 6.34 21.19
N ILE A 284 -5.27 5.28 21.04
CA ILE A 284 -4.82 4.75 19.75
C ILE A 284 -6.01 4.12 19.01
N PRO A 285 -6.30 4.53 17.76
CA PRO A 285 -7.40 3.97 16.99
C PRO A 285 -7.07 2.57 16.44
N GLU A 286 -8.06 1.67 16.44
CA GLU A 286 -7.97 0.34 15.81
C GLU A 286 -8.11 0.41 14.28
N THR A 287 -8.80 1.44 13.79
CA THR A 287 -8.95 1.71 12.36
C THR A 287 -8.46 3.12 12.08
N PRO A 288 -7.46 3.29 11.20
CA PRO A 288 -6.94 4.60 10.82
C PRO A 288 -8.01 5.43 10.14
N SER A 289 -7.96 6.74 10.38
CA SER A 289 -8.77 7.71 9.67
C SER A 289 -8.11 8.11 8.35
N TRP A 290 -8.83 8.90 7.54
CA TRP A 290 -8.25 9.55 6.36
C TRP A 290 -7.00 10.38 6.69
N LEU A 291 -6.97 10.98 7.87
CA LEU A 291 -5.88 11.83 8.33
C LEU A 291 -4.62 11.01 8.58
N ASP A 292 -4.74 9.84 9.23
CA ASP A 292 -3.63 8.89 9.37
C ASP A 292 -3.07 8.47 8.00
N TRP A 293 -3.96 8.19 7.05
CA TRP A 293 -3.56 7.80 5.70
C TRP A 293 -2.83 8.92 4.97
N HIS A 294 -3.33 10.15 5.11
CA HIS A 294 -2.79 11.36 4.51
C HIS A 294 -1.39 11.67 5.03
N GLU A 295 -1.20 11.71 6.36
CA GLU A 295 0.11 12.04 6.94
C GLU A 295 1.19 10.99 6.62
N TYR A 296 0.81 9.71 6.57
CA TYR A 296 1.71 8.68 6.03
C TYR A 296 2.01 8.94 4.55
N GLY A 297 1.03 9.34 3.75
CA GLY A 297 1.15 9.57 2.32
C GLY A 297 2.24 10.58 1.98
N HIS A 298 2.43 11.62 2.80
CA HIS A 298 3.50 12.61 2.62
C HIS A 298 4.91 11.98 2.56
N GLN A 299 5.12 10.84 3.23
CA GLN A 299 6.40 10.11 3.22
C GLN A 299 6.64 9.32 1.92
N PHE A 300 5.65 9.24 1.04
CA PHE A 300 5.67 8.45 -0.19
C PHE A 300 5.42 9.29 -1.45
N GLN A 301 5.03 10.56 -1.30
CA GLN A 301 4.81 11.45 -2.43
C GLN A 301 5.97 11.47 -3.43
N MET A 302 5.65 11.04 -4.65
CA MET A 302 6.61 10.88 -5.73
C MET A 302 7.00 12.20 -6.39
N GLY A 303 8.26 12.23 -6.86
CA GLY A 303 8.83 13.40 -7.52
C GLY A 303 8.16 13.81 -8.84
N TRP A 304 7.35 12.95 -9.48
CA TRP A 304 6.59 13.33 -10.69
C TRP A 304 5.54 14.41 -10.41
N SER A 305 5.17 14.60 -9.14
CA SER A 305 4.28 15.68 -8.70
C SER A 305 4.89 17.06 -8.99
N TRP A 306 4.10 17.97 -9.55
CA TRP A 306 4.52 19.35 -9.83
C TRP A 306 4.19 20.30 -8.68
N SER A 307 4.55 21.59 -8.81
CA SER A 307 4.31 22.61 -7.78
C SER A 307 2.84 22.68 -7.35
N ASP A 308 2.61 23.04 -6.09
CA ASP A 308 1.29 23.25 -5.48
C ASP A 308 0.39 22.01 -5.43
N GLN A 309 0.99 20.81 -5.54
CA GLN A 309 0.30 19.51 -5.45
C GLN A 309 0.59 18.76 -4.14
N GLY A 310 1.33 19.35 -3.20
CA GLY A 310 1.70 18.69 -1.93
C GLY A 310 0.49 18.11 -1.19
N GLU A 311 -0.53 18.94 -0.97
CA GLU A 311 -1.79 18.52 -0.31
C GLU A 311 -2.78 17.82 -1.25
N VAL A 312 -2.41 17.61 -2.52
CA VAL A 312 -3.28 17.00 -3.54
C VAL A 312 -2.85 15.57 -3.81
N THR A 313 -1.61 15.34 -4.25
CA THR A 313 -1.12 14.01 -4.64
C THR A 313 -0.93 13.09 -3.44
N VAL A 314 -0.78 13.65 -2.23
CA VAL A 314 -0.81 12.87 -0.99
C VAL A 314 -2.11 12.07 -0.84
N ASN A 315 -3.24 12.61 -1.30
CA ASN A 315 -4.54 11.95 -1.20
C ASN A 315 -4.67 10.75 -2.15
N LEU A 316 -3.77 10.57 -3.12
CA LEU A 316 -3.68 9.35 -3.92
C LEU A 316 -3.40 8.14 -3.01
N TYR A 317 -2.52 8.33 -2.03
CA TYR A 317 -2.19 7.31 -1.05
C TYR A 317 -3.37 7.08 -0.09
N SER A 318 -4.07 8.13 0.33
CA SER A 318 -5.29 7.99 1.14
C SER A 318 -6.40 7.22 0.44
N ILE A 319 -6.62 7.46 -0.86
CA ILE A 319 -7.55 6.69 -1.70
C ILE A 319 -7.14 5.22 -1.72
N ALA A 320 -5.86 4.94 -1.99
CA ALA A 320 -5.34 3.56 -2.02
C ALA A 320 -5.47 2.86 -0.66
N ALA A 321 -5.16 3.53 0.45
CA ALA A 321 -5.33 3.00 1.81
C ALA A 321 -6.81 2.73 2.13
N CYS A 322 -7.72 3.61 1.71
CA CYS A 322 -9.14 3.36 1.90
C CYS A 322 -9.56 2.08 1.15
N TYR A 323 -9.20 1.96 -0.12
CA TYR A 323 -9.53 0.79 -0.92
C TYR A 323 -8.97 -0.51 -0.30
N THR A 324 -7.72 -0.49 0.19
CA THR A 324 -7.12 -1.68 0.80
C THR A 324 -7.61 -1.97 2.21
N THR A 325 -8.22 -1.01 2.91
CA THR A 325 -8.72 -1.20 4.29
C THR A 325 -10.21 -1.50 4.32
N LEU A 326 -11.01 -0.73 3.57
CA LEU A 326 -12.48 -0.77 3.58
C LEU A 326 -13.06 -1.41 2.32
N GLY A 327 -12.25 -1.64 1.28
CA GLY A 327 -12.69 -2.21 0.02
C GLY A 327 -13.38 -1.18 -0.87
N ASP A 328 -14.12 -1.69 -1.86
CA ASP A 328 -15.04 -0.89 -2.67
C ASP A 328 -16.29 -0.56 -1.85
N THR A 329 -16.14 0.43 -0.98
CA THR A 329 -17.23 1.01 -0.19
C THR A 329 -17.67 2.33 -0.81
N ASP A 330 -18.87 2.80 -0.46
CA ASP A 330 -19.27 4.18 -0.81
C ASP A 330 -18.16 5.14 -0.34
N PHE A 331 -17.61 5.93 -1.25
CA PHE A 331 -16.42 6.73 -0.99
C PHE A 331 -16.60 7.72 0.17
N LYS A 332 -17.84 8.10 0.51
CA LYS A 332 -18.12 8.92 1.70
C LYS A 332 -17.69 8.24 3.02
N ASN A 333 -17.57 6.91 3.04
CA ASN A 333 -17.04 6.15 4.16
C ASN A 333 -15.51 6.29 4.28
N CYS A 334 -14.83 6.65 3.18
CA CYS A 334 -13.43 7.06 3.20
C CYS A 334 -13.29 8.53 3.64
N HIS A 335 -14.00 9.43 2.97
CA HIS A 335 -13.94 10.87 3.21
C HIS A 335 -15.16 11.60 2.66
N SER A 336 -15.75 12.50 3.43
CA SER A 336 -17.03 13.15 3.11
C SER A 336 -16.91 14.54 2.48
N ASN A 337 -15.71 14.98 2.09
CA ASN A 337 -15.53 16.31 1.49
C ASN A 337 -16.18 16.42 0.10
N GLU A 338 -16.82 17.55 -0.17
CA GLU A 338 -17.56 17.83 -1.41
C GLU A 338 -16.69 17.75 -2.68
N GLY A 339 -15.38 17.97 -2.57
CA GLY A 339 -14.44 17.81 -3.67
C GLY A 339 -14.40 16.38 -4.23
N PHE A 340 -14.80 15.37 -3.45
CA PHE A 340 -14.97 14.00 -3.93
C PHE A 340 -16.40 13.67 -4.38
N TYR A 341 -17.33 14.62 -4.40
CA TYR A 341 -18.67 14.34 -4.90
C TYR A 341 -18.63 13.85 -6.35
N GLY A 342 -19.28 12.74 -6.63
CA GLY A 342 -19.25 12.07 -7.95
C GLY A 342 -18.00 11.22 -8.21
N PHE A 343 -17.01 11.23 -7.32
CA PHE A 343 -15.93 10.24 -7.35
C PHE A 343 -16.43 8.89 -6.82
N GLY A 344 -15.93 7.81 -7.42
CA GLY A 344 -16.19 6.44 -7.00
C GLY A 344 -15.18 5.49 -7.66
N TRP A 345 -15.33 4.19 -7.41
CA TRP A 345 -14.39 3.16 -7.87
C TRP A 345 -14.61 2.74 -9.34
N ASP A 346 -15.00 3.69 -10.18
CA ASP A 346 -15.28 3.44 -11.60
C ASP A 346 -13.98 3.08 -12.36
N GLN A 347 -13.88 1.83 -12.82
CA GLN A 347 -12.74 1.34 -13.61
C GLN A 347 -12.67 1.92 -15.04
N GLN A 348 -13.65 2.75 -15.43
CA GLN A 348 -13.64 3.53 -16.66
C GLN A 348 -13.93 5.01 -16.37
N ALA A 349 -13.55 5.52 -15.19
CA ALA A 349 -13.84 6.89 -14.73
C ALA A 349 -13.49 7.97 -15.75
N ILE A 350 -12.35 7.83 -16.45
CA ILE A 350 -11.95 8.77 -17.50
C ILE A 350 -12.92 8.74 -18.69
N GLY A 351 -13.35 7.56 -19.11
CA GLY A 351 -14.36 7.40 -20.16
C GLY A 351 -15.71 8.00 -19.74
N THR A 352 -16.07 7.87 -18.47
CA THR A 352 -17.27 8.47 -17.87
C THR A 352 -17.21 10.00 -17.89
N LEU A 353 -16.08 10.61 -17.49
CA LEU A 353 -15.91 12.07 -17.58
C LEU A 353 -15.96 12.56 -19.03
N LEU A 354 -15.25 11.89 -19.94
CA LEU A 354 -15.26 12.22 -21.38
C LEU A 354 -16.66 12.14 -22.00
N LYS A 355 -17.49 11.18 -21.55
CA LYS A 355 -18.90 11.06 -21.97
C LYS A 355 -19.74 12.23 -21.48
N SER A 356 -19.56 12.63 -20.23
CA SER A 356 -20.33 13.71 -19.62
C SER A 356 -20.12 15.05 -20.33
N GLY A 357 -18.96 15.24 -20.96
CA GLY A 357 -18.56 16.50 -21.57
C GLY A 357 -18.24 17.60 -20.56
N HIS A 358 -18.28 17.28 -19.26
CA HIS A 358 -17.96 18.21 -18.20
C HIS A 358 -16.49 18.63 -18.26
N THR A 359 -16.22 19.87 -17.83
CA THR A 359 -14.87 20.42 -17.79
C THR A 359 -14.62 21.05 -16.43
N TRP A 360 -13.47 20.73 -15.84
CA TRP A 360 -12.97 21.31 -14.60
C TRP A 360 -11.85 22.31 -14.89
N ASN A 361 -11.59 23.21 -13.94
CA ASN A 361 -10.39 24.04 -13.99
C ASN A 361 -9.43 23.63 -12.88
N PHE A 362 -8.55 22.67 -13.14
CA PHE A 362 -7.67 22.04 -12.14
C PHE A 362 -6.94 23.04 -11.23
N ALA A 363 -6.54 24.21 -11.75
CA ALA A 363 -5.84 25.23 -10.97
C ALA A 363 -6.74 26.03 -10.01
N LYS A 364 -8.06 25.99 -10.20
CA LYS A 364 -9.07 26.70 -9.39
C LYS A 364 -9.89 25.77 -8.49
N GLU A 365 -9.86 24.48 -8.74
CA GLU A 365 -10.55 23.49 -7.91
C GLU A 365 -9.89 23.35 -6.53
N ASP A 366 -10.67 22.91 -5.54
CA ASP A 366 -10.16 22.59 -4.21
C ASP A 366 -9.24 21.35 -4.25
N LEU A 367 -8.48 21.14 -3.18
CA LEU A 367 -7.47 20.08 -3.12
C LEU A 367 -8.05 18.66 -3.29
N PHE A 368 -9.28 18.41 -2.85
CA PHE A 368 -9.92 17.09 -2.94
C PHE A 368 -10.51 16.85 -4.33
N ARG A 369 -11.09 17.88 -4.96
CA ARG A 369 -11.48 17.80 -6.38
C ARG A 369 -10.27 17.56 -7.28
N ARG A 370 -9.14 18.21 -7.01
CA ARG A 370 -7.88 17.92 -7.72
C ARG A 370 -7.34 16.53 -7.41
N ALA A 371 -7.58 16.00 -6.22
CA ALA A 371 -7.22 14.62 -5.90
C ALA A 371 -8.11 13.61 -6.67
N SER A 372 -9.38 13.93 -6.94
CA SER A 372 -10.25 13.07 -7.76
C SER A 372 -9.68 12.85 -9.17
N PHE A 373 -9.06 13.87 -9.79
CA PHE A 373 -8.36 13.71 -11.07
C PHE A 373 -7.32 12.57 -11.04
N PHE A 374 -6.53 12.47 -9.97
CA PHE A 374 -5.55 11.39 -9.80
C PHE A 374 -6.23 10.07 -9.42
N GLY A 375 -7.28 10.12 -8.59
CA GLY A 375 -8.10 8.96 -8.25
C GLY A 375 -8.74 8.30 -9.48
N GLU A 376 -9.28 9.09 -10.41
CA GLU A 376 -9.93 8.62 -11.64
C GLU A 376 -8.94 7.88 -12.56
N ILE A 377 -7.67 8.30 -12.57
CA ILE A 377 -6.59 7.58 -13.26
C ILE A 377 -6.30 6.25 -12.54
N MET A 378 -6.23 6.26 -11.20
CA MET A 378 -5.94 5.06 -10.40
C MET A 378 -7.00 3.98 -10.59
N THR A 379 -8.28 4.36 -10.56
CA THR A 379 -9.38 3.40 -10.74
C THR A 379 -9.44 2.88 -12.17
N SER A 380 -9.18 3.75 -13.16
CA SER A 380 -9.19 3.35 -14.57
C SER A 380 -8.07 2.36 -14.92
N TRP A 381 -6.86 2.59 -14.39
CA TRP A 381 -5.67 1.76 -14.66
C TRP A 381 -4.82 1.55 -13.40
N PRO A 382 -5.10 0.50 -12.61
CA PRO A 382 -4.37 0.21 -11.37
C PRO A 382 -2.85 0.06 -11.54
N GLN A 383 -2.39 -0.36 -12.72
CA GLN A 383 -0.98 -0.52 -13.07
C GLN A 383 -0.26 0.80 -13.40
N LEU A 384 -0.99 1.90 -13.61
CA LEU A 384 -0.43 3.12 -14.16
C LEU A 384 0.55 3.79 -13.21
N TYR A 385 0.16 4.06 -11.95
CA TYR A 385 1.05 4.69 -10.98
C TYR A 385 2.31 3.87 -10.67
N PRO A 386 2.23 2.54 -10.46
CA PRO A 386 3.43 1.73 -10.28
C PRO A 386 4.41 1.85 -11.46
N ALA A 387 3.92 1.75 -12.69
CA ALA A 387 4.76 1.84 -13.90
C ALA A 387 5.31 3.25 -14.11
N LEU A 388 4.47 4.27 -13.91
CA LEU A 388 4.84 5.68 -14.05
C LEU A 388 5.90 6.08 -13.02
N SER A 389 5.74 5.67 -11.77
CA SER A 389 6.70 5.97 -10.69
C SER A 389 8.06 5.31 -10.91
N LYS A 390 8.10 4.09 -11.47
CA LYS A 390 9.35 3.46 -11.93
C LYS A 390 10.02 4.27 -13.04
N ALA A 391 9.27 4.58 -14.10
CA ALA A 391 9.78 5.36 -15.23
C ALA A 391 10.28 6.75 -14.79
N TYR A 392 9.60 7.37 -13.80
CA TYR A 392 10.03 8.66 -13.25
C TYR A 392 11.36 8.54 -12.53
N ARG A 393 11.53 7.53 -11.66
CA ARG A 393 12.80 7.31 -10.95
C ARG A 393 13.96 7.10 -11.93
N GLU A 394 13.74 6.32 -12.98
CA GLU A 394 14.74 6.07 -14.02
C GLU A 394 15.13 7.36 -14.76
N VAL A 395 14.15 8.16 -15.20
CA VAL A 395 14.42 9.46 -15.85
C VAL A 395 15.09 10.44 -14.90
N ASN A 396 14.60 10.57 -13.66
CA ASN A 396 15.16 11.47 -12.67
C ASN A 396 16.61 11.10 -12.31
N GLN A 397 16.93 9.80 -12.32
CA GLN A 397 18.30 9.34 -12.10
C GLN A 397 19.21 9.59 -13.31
N ASN A 398 18.73 9.32 -14.52
CA ASN A 398 19.56 9.33 -15.74
C ASN A 398 19.70 10.73 -16.35
N ASP A 399 18.62 11.49 -16.43
CA ASP A 399 18.58 12.87 -16.93
C ASP A 399 17.50 13.68 -16.20
N PRO A 400 17.79 14.19 -14.99
CA PRO A 400 16.83 14.98 -14.21
C PRO A 400 16.41 16.27 -14.94
N THR A 401 17.14 16.72 -15.95
CA THR A 401 16.78 17.93 -16.71
C THR A 401 15.48 17.76 -17.49
N LEU A 402 15.05 16.52 -17.76
CA LEU A 402 13.78 16.22 -18.42
C LEU A 402 12.56 16.42 -17.52
N VAL A 403 12.76 16.52 -16.19
CA VAL A 403 11.68 16.61 -15.19
C VAL A 403 11.93 17.68 -14.11
N ASN A 404 12.80 18.66 -14.41
CA ASN A 404 13.23 19.68 -13.45
C ASN A 404 12.32 20.92 -13.33
N SER A 405 11.15 20.94 -13.98
CA SER A 405 10.17 22.03 -13.87
C SER A 405 8.73 21.51 -13.89
N SER A 406 7.79 22.29 -13.36
CA SER A 406 6.37 21.90 -13.32
C SER A 406 5.78 21.62 -14.69
N GLN A 407 6.06 22.46 -15.70
CA GLN A 407 5.58 22.21 -17.06
C GLN A 407 6.15 20.91 -17.63
N LYS A 408 7.46 20.66 -17.44
CA LYS A 408 8.09 19.41 -17.91
C LYS A 408 7.52 18.18 -17.22
N LYS A 409 7.22 18.26 -15.92
CA LYS A 409 6.57 17.18 -15.17
C LYS A 409 5.16 16.90 -15.68
N ILE A 410 4.35 17.94 -15.94
CA ILE A 410 3.00 17.80 -16.51
C ILE A 410 3.07 17.14 -17.89
N ASP A 411 3.94 17.65 -18.78
CA ASP A 411 4.13 17.11 -20.13
C ASP A 411 4.61 15.65 -20.09
N TRP A 412 5.61 15.36 -19.25
CA TRP A 412 6.16 14.02 -19.05
C TRP A 412 5.12 13.06 -18.47
N PHE A 413 4.37 13.49 -17.45
CA PHE A 413 3.32 12.69 -16.82
C PHE A 413 2.28 12.31 -17.85
N THR A 414 1.77 13.28 -18.62
CA THR A 414 0.69 13.05 -19.59
C THR A 414 1.13 12.12 -20.72
N LEU A 415 2.34 12.32 -21.24
CA LEU A 415 2.91 11.48 -22.29
C LEU A 415 3.10 10.03 -21.79
N ASN A 416 3.66 9.84 -20.60
CA ASN A 416 3.93 8.49 -20.08
C ASN A 416 2.66 7.79 -19.60
N ALA A 417 1.72 8.51 -18.98
CA ALA A 417 0.39 8.00 -18.66
C ALA A 417 -0.33 7.50 -19.93
N SER A 418 -0.25 8.27 -21.04
CA SER A 418 -0.82 7.86 -22.33
C SER A 418 -0.16 6.59 -22.87
N LYS A 419 1.18 6.49 -22.81
CA LYS A 419 1.92 5.29 -23.23
C LYS A 419 1.55 4.05 -22.40
N ILE A 420 1.46 4.20 -21.08
CA ILE A 420 1.17 3.09 -20.16
C ILE A 420 -0.28 2.62 -20.29
N ALA A 421 -1.22 3.55 -20.43
CA ALA A 421 -2.64 3.22 -20.66
C ALA A 421 -2.89 2.68 -22.08
N GLY A 422 -1.98 2.93 -23.02
CA GLY A 422 -2.19 2.61 -24.44
C GLY A 422 -3.26 3.49 -25.10
N LEU A 423 -3.55 4.65 -24.52
CA LEU A 423 -4.62 5.56 -24.94
C LEU A 423 -4.12 7.00 -24.98
N ASN A 424 -4.66 7.80 -25.89
CA ASN A 424 -4.36 9.23 -25.95
C ASN A 424 -5.13 9.98 -24.86
N LEU A 425 -4.45 10.36 -23.76
CA LEU A 425 -5.09 11.04 -22.63
C LEU A 425 -5.17 12.56 -22.80
N ASN A 426 -4.74 13.13 -23.93
CA ASN A 426 -4.73 14.58 -24.15
C ASN A 426 -6.12 15.21 -23.90
N GLN A 427 -7.19 14.59 -24.41
CA GLN A 427 -8.55 15.11 -24.23
C GLN A 427 -8.97 15.16 -22.76
N TYR A 428 -8.57 14.18 -21.95
CA TYR A 428 -8.86 14.16 -20.51
C TYR A 428 -8.16 15.32 -19.79
N PHE A 429 -6.88 15.56 -20.07
CA PHE A 429 -6.14 16.69 -19.51
C PHE A 429 -6.71 18.04 -19.95
N GLN A 430 -7.19 18.14 -21.20
CA GLN A 430 -7.91 19.31 -21.71
C GLN A 430 -9.24 19.55 -20.97
N GLN A 431 -10.00 18.50 -20.66
CA GLN A 431 -11.24 18.63 -19.87
C GLN A 431 -10.96 19.10 -18.44
N TRP A 432 -9.80 18.77 -17.88
CA TRP A 432 -9.34 19.32 -16.59
C TRP A 432 -8.65 20.69 -16.71
N ASN A 433 -8.55 21.24 -17.93
CA ASN A 433 -7.86 22.48 -18.23
C ASN A 433 -6.41 22.51 -17.69
N ILE A 434 -5.71 21.37 -17.78
CA ILE A 434 -4.29 21.25 -17.45
C ILE A 434 -3.48 21.57 -18.72
N PRO A 435 -2.64 22.62 -18.71
CA PRO A 435 -1.94 23.06 -19.91
C PRO A 435 -0.80 22.12 -20.28
N LEU A 436 -0.84 21.58 -21.51
CA LEU A 436 0.26 20.85 -22.13
C LEU A 436 1.03 21.76 -23.10
N SER A 437 2.34 21.56 -23.21
CA SER A 437 3.13 22.22 -24.25
C SER A 437 2.76 21.72 -25.66
N ALA A 438 3.05 22.53 -26.67
CA ALA A 438 2.82 22.14 -28.07
C ALA A 438 3.65 20.91 -28.44
N GLU A 439 4.85 20.81 -27.89
CA GLU A 439 5.76 19.67 -28.06
C GLU A 439 5.18 18.39 -27.44
N ALA A 440 4.59 18.48 -26.24
CA ALA A 440 3.94 17.34 -25.59
C ALA A 440 2.72 16.85 -26.39
N VAL A 441 1.88 17.78 -26.85
CA VAL A 441 0.71 17.44 -27.69
C VAL A 441 1.17 16.77 -29.00
N ALA A 442 2.20 17.31 -29.66
CA ALA A 442 2.76 16.70 -30.86
C ALA A 442 3.34 15.30 -30.59
N ALA A 443 4.04 15.12 -29.47
CA ALA A 443 4.61 13.83 -29.07
C ALA A 443 3.52 12.78 -28.80
N ILE A 444 2.43 13.15 -28.12
CA ILE A 444 1.29 12.26 -27.85
C ILE A 444 0.59 11.89 -29.17
N ASN A 445 0.33 12.86 -30.04
CA ASN A 445 -0.32 12.61 -31.32
C ASN A 445 0.51 11.67 -32.23
N ALA A 446 1.85 11.80 -32.19
CA ALA A 446 2.75 10.94 -32.96
C ALA A 446 2.70 9.46 -32.53
N LEU A 447 2.18 9.13 -31.33
CA LEU A 447 2.01 7.75 -30.88
C LEU A 447 0.85 7.03 -31.59
N ASN A 448 -0.06 7.76 -32.24
CA ASN A 448 -1.25 7.20 -32.91
C ASN A 448 -2.10 6.28 -32.00
N LEU A 449 -2.19 6.60 -30.70
CA LEU A 449 -2.99 5.84 -29.74
C LEU A 449 -4.48 6.14 -29.90
N PRO A 450 -5.37 5.16 -29.69
CA PRO A 450 -6.81 5.39 -29.70
C PRO A 450 -7.24 6.30 -28.54
N GLN A 451 -8.40 6.95 -28.69
CA GLN A 451 -9.03 7.71 -27.61
C GLN A 451 -9.64 6.75 -26.58
N PRO A 452 -9.74 7.15 -25.30
CA PRO A 452 -10.51 6.38 -24.34
C PRO A 452 -11.97 6.29 -24.79
N ASN A 453 -12.54 5.08 -24.71
CA ASN A 453 -13.95 4.87 -25.02
C ASN A 453 -14.82 5.61 -24.00
N LYS A 454 -15.93 6.18 -24.47
CA LYS A 454 -16.89 6.90 -23.64
C LYS A 454 -17.90 5.90 -23.07
N VAL A 455 -18.03 5.86 -21.75
CA VAL A 455 -18.90 4.89 -21.07
C VAL A 455 -20.36 5.24 -21.34
N GLU A 456 -21.09 4.32 -21.97
CA GLU A 456 -22.49 4.56 -22.34
C GLU A 456 -23.45 4.28 -21.19
N LYS A 457 -23.22 3.21 -20.42
CA LYS A 457 -24.09 2.73 -19.35
C LYS A 457 -23.31 2.00 -18.26
N THR A 458 -23.97 1.82 -17.11
CA THR A 458 -23.54 0.94 -16.02
C THR A 458 -24.64 -0.07 -15.73
N PHE A 459 -24.27 -1.35 -15.67
CA PHE A 459 -25.13 -2.45 -15.25
C PHE A 459 -24.61 -3.01 -13.92
N THR A 460 -25.53 -3.33 -13.01
CA THR A 460 -25.17 -3.87 -11.69
C THR A 460 -25.98 -5.12 -11.40
N GLY A 461 -25.34 -6.10 -10.77
CA GLY A 461 -25.99 -7.27 -10.18
C GLY A 461 -25.28 -7.65 -8.89
N SER A 462 -25.80 -8.67 -8.19
CA SER A 462 -25.24 -9.06 -6.90
C SER A 462 -25.09 -10.58 -6.80
N LEU A 463 -23.97 -11.01 -6.22
CA LEU A 463 -23.69 -12.38 -5.81
C LEU A 463 -23.88 -12.47 -4.30
N ASN A 464 -24.83 -13.29 -3.86
CA ASN A 464 -25.16 -13.47 -2.44
C ASN A 464 -24.95 -14.94 -2.02
N GLY A 465 -23.94 -15.17 -1.19
CA GLY A 465 -23.52 -16.50 -0.76
C GLY A 465 -23.10 -17.37 -1.94
N SER A 466 -23.84 -18.47 -2.16
CA SER A 466 -23.61 -19.39 -3.28
C SER A 466 -24.48 -19.13 -4.51
N SER A 467 -25.39 -18.15 -4.45
CA SER A 467 -26.29 -17.83 -5.57
C SER A 467 -25.53 -17.09 -6.68
N PRO A 468 -25.55 -17.59 -7.93
CA PRO A 468 -24.93 -16.90 -9.06
C PRO A 468 -25.47 -15.48 -9.25
N ALA A 469 -24.60 -14.53 -9.55
CA ALA A 469 -25.01 -13.27 -10.14
C ALA A 469 -25.29 -13.49 -11.63
N ASN A 470 -26.43 -13.01 -12.12
CA ASN A 470 -26.75 -12.97 -13.54
C ASN A 470 -27.07 -11.52 -13.93
N ILE A 471 -26.37 -10.99 -14.93
CA ILE A 471 -26.58 -9.63 -15.43
C ILE A 471 -26.85 -9.71 -16.93
N GLU A 472 -27.98 -9.16 -17.37
CA GLU A 472 -28.26 -8.95 -18.78
C GLU A 472 -27.71 -7.60 -19.23
N VAL A 473 -26.97 -7.60 -20.32
CA VAL A 473 -26.60 -6.41 -21.09
C VAL A 473 -27.37 -6.45 -22.41
N PRO A 474 -28.42 -5.63 -22.56
CA PRO A 474 -29.26 -5.63 -23.75
C PRO A 474 -28.48 -5.27 -25.00
N ALA A 475 -28.78 -5.98 -26.09
CA ALA A 475 -28.23 -5.67 -27.41
C ALA A 475 -28.97 -4.52 -28.09
N GLU A 476 -28.82 -3.33 -27.52
CA GLU A 476 -29.35 -2.09 -28.08
C GLU A 476 -28.50 -1.58 -29.24
N ASP A 477 -29.10 -0.76 -30.11
CA ASP A 477 -28.44 -0.06 -31.22
C ASP A 477 -27.65 -0.93 -32.22
N LYS A 478 -27.88 -2.25 -32.28
CA LYS A 478 -27.08 -3.24 -33.05
C LYS A 478 -25.75 -3.65 -32.41
N ASN A 479 -25.65 -3.60 -31.08
CA ASN A 479 -24.53 -4.16 -30.33
C ASN A 479 -24.80 -5.64 -30.05
N PHE A 480 -24.64 -6.48 -31.07
CA PHE A 480 -25.03 -7.89 -31.00
C PHE A 480 -23.94 -8.82 -30.48
N ASN A 481 -22.70 -8.34 -30.36
CA ASN A 481 -21.51 -9.16 -30.09
C ASN A 481 -20.80 -8.65 -28.84
N ILE A 482 -21.57 -8.45 -27.77
CA ILE A 482 -21.08 -7.94 -26.49
C ILE A 482 -20.43 -9.08 -25.68
N ALA A 483 -19.26 -8.84 -25.11
CA ALA A 483 -18.69 -9.69 -24.07
C ALA A 483 -17.99 -8.86 -22.99
N PHE A 484 -17.48 -9.52 -21.96
CA PHE A 484 -16.96 -8.86 -20.77
C PHE A 484 -15.45 -9.09 -20.64
N VAL A 485 -14.74 -8.03 -20.29
CA VAL A 485 -13.30 -8.02 -20.03
C VAL A 485 -12.99 -7.30 -18.72
N THR A 486 -11.79 -7.45 -18.19
CA THR A 486 -11.28 -6.68 -17.05
C THR A 486 -10.33 -5.58 -17.52
N ASN A 487 -10.04 -4.61 -16.65
CA ASN A 487 -9.03 -3.58 -16.92
C ASN A 487 -7.59 -4.07 -16.68
N THR A 488 -7.39 -5.17 -15.94
CA THR A 488 -6.06 -5.77 -15.71
C THR A 488 -6.05 -7.29 -15.92
N PRO A 489 -4.91 -7.87 -16.35
CA PRO A 489 -4.78 -9.32 -16.52
C PRO A 489 -4.79 -10.11 -15.20
N GLU A 490 -4.50 -9.46 -14.07
CA GLU A 490 -4.60 -10.08 -12.74
C GLU A 490 -6.05 -10.35 -12.35
N ALA A 491 -7.00 -9.53 -12.82
CA ALA A 491 -8.42 -9.69 -12.55
C ALA A 491 -9.11 -10.67 -13.51
N GLY A 492 -8.61 -10.85 -14.73
CA GLY A 492 -9.27 -11.63 -15.78
C GLY A 492 -8.78 -11.30 -17.20
N PRO A 493 -9.48 -11.74 -18.26
CA PRO A 493 -9.11 -11.43 -19.64
C PRO A 493 -9.34 -9.95 -19.96
N THR A 494 -8.37 -9.31 -20.60
CA THR A 494 -8.41 -7.88 -20.97
C THR A 494 -8.81 -7.62 -22.44
N SER A 495 -9.08 -8.68 -23.20
CA SER A 495 -9.43 -8.61 -24.62
C SER A 495 -10.52 -9.60 -24.98
N LEU A 496 -11.32 -9.25 -25.99
CA LEU A 496 -12.37 -10.11 -26.53
C LEU A 496 -11.76 -11.23 -27.36
N VAL A 497 -12.46 -12.38 -27.38
CA VAL A 497 -12.21 -13.48 -28.31
C VAL A 497 -13.49 -13.78 -29.08
N TRP A 498 -13.37 -14.29 -30.30
CA TRP A 498 -14.57 -14.61 -31.09
C TRP A 498 -15.37 -15.74 -30.45
N VAL A 499 -14.73 -16.87 -30.14
CA VAL A 499 -15.36 -17.99 -29.44
C VAL A 499 -14.33 -18.75 -28.61
N GLU A 500 -14.68 -19.02 -27.35
CA GLU A 500 -13.94 -19.84 -26.42
C GLU A 500 -14.92 -20.47 -25.41
N ASP A 501 -14.73 -21.76 -25.09
CA ASP A 501 -15.67 -22.57 -24.30
C ASP A 501 -15.08 -22.98 -22.95
N VAL A 502 -14.24 -22.12 -22.35
CA VAL A 502 -13.56 -22.39 -21.08
C VAL A 502 -14.18 -21.56 -19.96
N GLU A 503 -14.38 -22.17 -18.79
CA GLU A 503 -14.78 -21.42 -17.59
C GLU A 503 -13.70 -20.38 -17.24
N THR A 504 -14.07 -19.10 -17.21
CA THR A 504 -13.09 -18.02 -17.03
C THR A 504 -12.86 -17.73 -15.54
N PRO A 505 -11.63 -17.85 -15.02
CA PRO A 505 -11.33 -17.38 -13.68
C PRO A 505 -11.34 -15.85 -13.65
N LEU A 506 -12.05 -15.29 -12.68
CA LEU A 506 -12.08 -13.86 -12.39
C LEU A 506 -11.60 -13.63 -10.95
N TYR A 507 -10.92 -12.52 -10.69
CA TYR A 507 -10.39 -12.21 -9.37
C TYR A 507 -10.88 -10.85 -8.90
N ALA A 508 -11.33 -10.80 -7.65
CA ALA A 508 -11.82 -9.57 -7.03
C ALA A 508 -11.28 -9.44 -5.61
N GLN A 509 -11.03 -8.20 -5.21
CA GLN A 509 -10.70 -7.89 -3.83
C GLN A 509 -11.98 -7.90 -2.98
N VAL A 510 -11.91 -8.54 -1.82
CA VAL A 510 -12.96 -8.52 -0.80
C VAL A 510 -12.37 -8.21 0.56
N VAL A 511 -13.21 -7.67 1.43
CA VAL A 511 -12.87 -7.26 2.79
C VAL A 511 -13.81 -7.96 3.77
N ASP A 512 -13.29 -8.42 4.90
CA ASP A 512 -14.10 -9.00 5.97
C ASP A 512 -14.51 -7.98 7.04
N ASN A 513 -15.25 -8.42 8.05
CA ASN A 513 -15.71 -7.56 9.15
C ASN A 513 -14.58 -7.02 10.06
N ARG A 514 -13.33 -7.47 9.89
CA ARG A 514 -12.14 -6.99 10.59
C ARG A 514 -11.30 -6.08 9.70
N ASN A 515 -11.81 -5.64 8.56
CA ASN A 515 -11.07 -4.86 7.58
C ASN A 515 -9.79 -5.60 7.12
N ARG A 516 -9.83 -6.94 7.02
CA ARG A 516 -8.79 -7.76 6.39
C ARG A 516 -9.15 -7.98 4.93
N THR A 517 -8.15 -7.88 4.07
CA THR A 517 -8.34 -7.83 2.62
C THR A 517 -7.80 -9.08 1.96
N PHE A 518 -8.59 -9.64 1.05
CA PHE A 518 -8.29 -10.89 0.36
C PHE A 518 -8.61 -10.76 -1.13
N ILE A 519 -7.94 -11.55 -1.95
CA ILE A 519 -8.32 -11.75 -3.36
C ILE A 519 -9.07 -13.07 -3.44
N VAL A 520 -10.29 -13.05 -3.96
CA VAL A 520 -11.11 -14.25 -4.20
C VAL A 520 -11.14 -14.59 -5.68
N LYS A 521 -11.07 -15.88 -5.97
CA LYS A 521 -11.31 -16.45 -7.29
C LYS A 521 -12.80 -16.72 -7.47
N LEU A 522 -13.34 -16.25 -8.58
CA LEU A 522 -14.70 -16.41 -9.06
C LEU A 522 -14.68 -17.13 -10.42
N ARG A 523 -15.81 -17.73 -10.79
CA ARG A 523 -16.01 -18.36 -12.10
C ARG A 523 -16.97 -17.51 -12.93
N GLY A 524 -16.48 -17.00 -14.05
CA GLY A 524 -17.22 -16.16 -14.99
C GLY A 524 -17.59 -16.93 -16.27
N GLN A 525 -18.78 -16.64 -16.77
CA GLN A 525 -19.35 -17.21 -17.99
C GLN A 525 -20.15 -16.13 -18.73
N ASN A 526 -20.21 -16.25 -20.06
CA ASN A 526 -21.07 -15.42 -20.92
C ASN A 526 -22.01 -16.31 -21.75
N SER A 527 -23.20 -15.83 -22.05
CA SER A 527 -24.09 -16.44 -23.06
C SER A 527 -24.87 -15.36 -23.78
N HIS A 528 -25.27 -15.62 -25.03
CA HIS A 528 -26.09 -14.70 -25.82
C HIS A 528 -27.46 -15.30 -26.08
N GLY A 529 -28.52 -14.60 -25.72
CA GLY A 529 -29.89 -15.13 -25.82
C GLY A 529 -30.01 -16.53 -25.19
N ASP A 530 -30.59 -17.47 -25.94
CA ASP A 530 -30.78 -18.87 -25.50
C ASP A 530 -29.66 -19.83 -25.96
N CYS A 531 -28.50 -19.31 -26.39
CA CYS A 531 -27.38 -20.13 -26.87
C CYS A 531 -26.52 -20.74 -25.75
N ASN A 532 -25.52 -21.51 -26.18
CA ASN A 532 -24.52 -22.12 -25.31
C ASN A 532 -23.79 -21.10 -24.43
N ILE A 533 -23.29 -21.61 -23.30
CA ILE A 533 -22.46 -20.86 -22.37
C ILE A 533 -21.01 -20.92 -22.84
N HIS A 534 -20.37 -19.76 -22.84
CA HIS A 534 -18.99 -19.53 -23.31
C HIS A 534 -18.14 -18.86 -22.21
N SER A 535 -16.84 -18.69 -22.49
CA SER A 535 -15.94 -17.84 -21.70
C SER A 535 -16.44 -16.40 -21.60
N VAL A 536 -16.09 -15.71 -20.52
CA VAL A 536 -16.65 -14.38 -20.20
C VAL A 536 -16.39 -13.31 -21.30
N ASN A 537 -15.28 -13.44 -22.02
CA ASN A 537 -14.81 -12.53 -23.07
C ASN A 537 -15.15 -13.01 -24.49
N THR A 538 -15.98 -14.05 -24.62
CA THR A 538 -16.46 -14.57 -25.92
C THR A 538 -17.56 -13.68 -26.50
N ALA A 539 -17.36 -13.21 -27.72
CA ALA A 539 -18.24 -12.27 -28.40
C ALA A 539 -19.10 -12.88 -29.52
N VAL A 540 -19.08 -14.20 -29.73
CA VAL A 540 -19.96 -14.86 -30.70
C VAL A 540 -21.42 -14.61 -30.34
N ASN A 541 -22.24 -14.21 -31.31
CA ASN A 541 -23.65 -13.95 -31.07
C ASN A 541 -24.51 -15.20 -31.29
N CYS A 542 -25.75 -15.13 -30.81
CA CYS A 542 -26.74 -16.18 -30.99
C CYS A 542 -27.72 -15.85 -32.11
N SER A 543 -28.27 -16.88 -32.75
CA SER A 543 -29.36 -16.73 -33.72
C SER A 543 -30.72 -16.50 -33.07
N VAL A 544 -30.85 -16.79 -31.76
CA VAL A 544 -32.09 -16.67 -30.97
C VAL A 544 -31.79 -15.83 -29.72
N GLY A 545 -32.14 -14.55 -29.81
CA GLY A 545 -31.80 -13.54 -28.79
C GLY A 545 -30.39 -12.98 -28.98
N THR A 546 -30.20 -11.69 -28.67
CA THR A 546 -28.93 -10.99 -28.93
C THR A 546 -28.33 -10.35 -27.69
N SER A 547 -29.08 -10.22 -26.59
CA SER A 547 -28.55 -9.74 -25.31
C SER A 547 -27.43 -10.64 -24.82
N ALA A 548 -26.39 -10.04 -24.23
CA ALA A 548 -25.32 -10.77 -23.55
C ALA A 548 -25.68 -10.95 -22.08
N HIS A 549 -25.42 -12.14 -21.53
CA HIS A 549 -25.74 -12.51 -20.17
C HIS A 549 -24.45 -12.92 -19.45
N LEU A 550 -24.02 -12.09 -18.51
CA LEU A 550 -22.92 -12.42 -17.61
C LEU A 550 -23.46 -13.31 -16.49
N ARG A 551 -22.79 -14.44 -16.25
CA ARG A 551 -23.00 -15.27 -15.06
C ARG A 551 -21.70 -15.38 -14.26
N VAL A 552 -21.74 -15.00 -12.98
CA VAL A 552 -20.61 -15.10 -12.05
C VAL A 552 -20.99 -15.97 -10.86
N THR A 553 -20.11 -16.89 -10.48
CA THR A 553 -20.31 -17.77 -9.32
C THR A 553 -19.11 -17.81 -8.40
N TYR A 554 -19.38 -18.01 -7.11
CA TYR A 554 -18.38 -18.26 -6.09
C TYR A 554 -18.41 -19.73 -5.68
N LYS A 555 -17.23 -20.32 -5.51
CA LYS A 555 -17.02 -21.67 -5.02
C LYS A 555 -15.96 -21.66 -3.93
N ALA A 556 -16.31 -22.17 -2.75
CA ALA A 556 -15.40 -22.21 -1.61
C ALA A 556 -14.17 -23.09 -1.90
N GLU A 557 -14.33 -24.16 -2.68
CA GLU A 557 -13.24 -25.06 -3.07
C GLU A 557 -12.15 -24.39 -3.93
N ASP A 558 -12.49 -23.32 -4.67
CA ASP A 558 -11.53 -22.57 -5.49
C ASP A 558 -10.67 -21.61 -4.65
N ASN A 559 -11.06 -21.39 -3.39
CA ASN A 559 -10.49 -20.39 -2.50
C ASN A 559 -9.95 -21.03 -1.21
N PRO A 560 -9.12 -22.09 -1.25
CA PRO A 560 -8.76 -22.87 -0.06
C PRO A 560 -8.08 -22.03 1.04
N LEU A 561 -7.36 -20.97 0.66
CA LEU A 561 -6.63 -20.07 1.57
C LEU A 561 -7.47 -18.98 2.23
N LEU A 562 -8.68 -18.71 1.73
CA LEU A 562 -9.57 -17.72 2.34
C LEU A 562 -10.03 -18.23 3.72
N PRO A 563 -9.92 -17.45 4.82
CA PRO A 563 -10.44 -17.88 6.11
C PRO A 563 -11.97 -18.12 6.11
N GLN A 564 -12.49 -18.76 7.16
CA GLN A 564 -13.94 -18.83 7.37
C GLN A 564 -14.48 -17.45 7.75
N GLY A 565 -15.61 -17.05 7.20
CA GLY A 565 -16.17 -15.73 7.48
C GLY A 565 -17.09 -15.18 6.40
N SER A 566 -17.42 -13.90 6.55
CA SER A 566 -18.22 -13.13 5.59
C SER A 566 -17.39 -12.01 4.98
N TYR A 567 -17.57 -11.79 3.69
CA TYR A 567 -16.75 -10.91 2.89
C TYR A 567 -17.61 -10.05 1.96
N THR A 568 -17.22 -8.79 1.80
CA THR A 568 -17.85 -7.84 0.87
C THR A 568 -16.84 -7.27 -0.11
N GLY A 569 -17.27 -7.01 -1.34
CA GLY A 569 -16.44 -6.37 -2.36
C GLY A 569 -17.21 -6.17 -3.65
N VAL A 570 -16.53 -5.76 -4.72
CA VAL A 570 -17.13 -5.60 -6.04
C VAL A 570 -16.19 -6.20 -7.07
N LEU A 571 -16.74 -7.01 -7.98
CA LEU A 571 -16.07 -7.41 -9.21
C LEU A 571 -16.47 -6.42 -10.31
N HIS A 572 -15.51 -5.67 -10.83
CA HIS A 572 -15.73 -4.80 -11.98
C HIS A 572 -15.38 -5.50 -13.29
N LEU A 573 -16.28 -5.40 -14.26
CA LEU A 573 -16.11 -5.85 -15.64
C LEU A 573 -16.48 -4.73 -16.62
N ILE A 574 -15.90 -4.80 -17.82
CA ILE A 574 -16.11 -3.87 -18.92
C ILE A 574 -16.82 -4.64 -20.03
N ALA A 575 -18.03 -4.23 -20.38
CA ALA A 575 -18.72 -4.75 -21.56
C ALA A 575 -18.21 -4.04 -22.81
N ARG A 576 -17.82 -4.80 -23.84
CA ARG A 576 -17.39 -4.29 -25.15
C ARG A 576 -18.04 -5.09 -26.26
N ASP A 577 -18.27 -4.45 -27.41
CA ASP A 577 -18.76 -5.11 -28.61
C ASP A 577 -17.62 -5.39 -29.59
N TRP A 578 -17.61 -6.58 -30.20
CA TRP A 578 -16.58 -7.01 -31.15
C TRP A 578 -16.51 -6.15 -32.42
N HIS A 579 -17.65 -5.69 -32.92
CA HIS A 579 -17.74 -4.93 -34.18
C HIS A 579 -17.78 -3.43 -33.96
N LYS A 580 -18.30 -2.98 -32.81
CA LYS A 580 -18.36 -1.56 -32.42
C LYS A 580 -17.36 -1.25 -31.33
N THR A 581 -16.12 -1.08 -31.75
CA THR A 581 -14.97 -0.91 -30.85
C THR A 581 -15.00 0.36 -30.02
N ASP A 582 -15.85 1.34 -30.37
CA ASP A 582 -16.06 2.60 -29.66
C ASP A 582 -17.12 2.51 -28.55
N TRP A 583 -17.95 1.46 -28.54
CA TRP A 583 -18.95 1.23 -27.51
C TRP A 583 -18.37 0.52 -26.29
N THR A 584 -18.69 1.02 -25.09
CA THR A 584 -18.32 0.38 -23.82
C THR A 584 -19.35 0.66 -22.73
N ALA A 585 -19.48 -0.24 -21.76
CA ALA A 585 -20.28 -0.06 -20.57
C ALA A 585 -19.60 -0.69 -19.33
N ASN A 586 -19.92 -0.18 -18.15
CA ASN A 586 -19.51 -0.78 -16.89
C ASN A 586 -20.47 -1.92 -16.50
N VAL A 587 -19.93 -2.99 -15.94
CA VAL A 587 -20.68 -4.12 -15.38
C VAL A 587 -20.12 -4.45 -14.01
N ASN A 588 -20.87 -4.14 -12.95
CA ASN A 588 -20.44 -4.32 -11.57
C ASN A 588 -21.20 -5.48 -10.92
N VAL A 589 -20.49 -6.38 -10.26
CA VAL A 589 -21.08 -7.46 -9.46
C VAL A 589 -20.76 -7.21 -7.99
N ASP A 590 -21.76 -6.80 -7.22
CA ASP A 590 -21.63 -6.64 -5.78
C ASP A 590 -21.48 -8.02 -5.14
N LEU A 591 -20.44 -8.22 -4.34
CA LEU A 591 -20.09 -9.49 -3.73
C LEU A 591 -20.49 -9.47 -2.25
N SER A 592 -21.32 -10.43 -1.86
CA SER A 592 -21.56 -10.82 -0.47
C SER A 592 -21.26 -12.31 -0.34
N ILE A 593 -20.04 -12.64 0.07
CA ILE A 593 -19.52 -14.01 0.10
C ILE A 593 -19.54 -14.53 1.54
N VAL A 594 -19.93 -15.79 1.71
CA VAL A 594 -19.80 -16.54 2.96
C VAL A 594 -19.00 -17.80 2.66
N LYS A 595 -17.92 -18.02 3.40
CA LYS A 595 -17.08 -19.21 3.29
C LYS A 595 -17.11 -20.04 4.56
#